data_AF-A0A2V5W330-F1
#
_entry.id   AF-A0A2V5W330-F1
#
_cell.length_a   1.000
_cell.length_b   1.000
_cell.length_c   1.000
_cell.angle_alpha   90.00
_cell.angle_beta   90.00
_cell.angle_gamma   90.00
#
_symmetry.space_group_name_H-M   'P 1'
#
loop_
_entity.id
_entity.type
_entity.pdbx_description
1 polymer ?
#
loop_
_entity_poly.entity_id
_entity_poly.type
_entity_poly.pdbx_seq_one_letter_code
_entity_poly.pdbx_strand_id
1 'polypeptide(L)'
;LKDKYSRRTWPPGGRENVELTRYLREQEEAELSKSFDETYRDFEIKCRELFSSDALTGYKTIRDKLIAHNELREVDGTYTFFDIKVLNLKYGNERMLLEMTREIIDGLDSLVRNSFFAWDSFFEFQTEDVCKFWAIETIE
;
A
#
# COMPACT_ATOMS: atom_id res chain seq x y z
N LEU A 1 -26.05 22.99 0.07
CA LEU A 1 -25.37 22.79 1.38
C LEU A 1 -26.33 22.43 2.54
N LYS A 2 -27.60 22.85 2.54
CA LYS A 2 -28.56 22.50 3.63
C LYS A 2 -29.26 21.13 3.48
N ASP A 3 -29.33 20.55 2.29
CA ASP A 3 -30.01 19.26 2.07
C ASP A 3 -29.19 18.02 2.50
N LYS A 4 -27.85 18.14 2.47
CA LYS A 4 -26.93 17.02 2.78
C LYS A 4 -26.81 16.72 4.28
N TYR A 5 -27.37 17.59 5.14
CA TYR A 5 -27.38 17.48 6.60
C TYR A 5 -28.80 17.50 7.18
N SER A 6 -29.83 17.22 6.36
CA SER A 6 -31.17 17.00 6.91
C SER A 6 -31.13 15.76 7.81
N ARG A 7 -31.16 15.97 9.12
CA ARG A 7 -31.34 14.87 10.07
C ARG A 7 -32.66 14.21 9.70
N ARG A 8 -32.64 12.96 9.23
CA ARG A 8 -33.84 12.14 9.05
C ARG A 8 -34.54 12.08 10.40
N THR A 9 -35.57 12.90 10.59
CA THR A 9 -36.40 12.87 11.80
C THR A 9 -37.22 11.60 11.73
N TRP A 10 -36.92 10.65 12.62
CA TRP A 10 -37.64 9.39 12.73
C TRP A 10 -39.09 9.67 13.14
N PRO A 11 -40.10 9.09 12.46
CA PRO A 11 -41.49 9.27 12.86
C PRO A 11 -41.73 8.63 14.25
N PRO A 12 -42.52 9.26 15.13
CA PRO A 12 -42.81 8.69 16.45
C PRO A 12 -43.84 7.56 16.30
N GLY A 13 -43.41 6.30 16.34
CA GLY A 13 -44.34 5.16 16.32
C GLY A 13 -43.64 3.80 16.22
N GLY A 14 -44.07 2.84 17.05
CA GLY A 14 -43.41 1.55 17.29
C GLY A 14 -43.69 0.45 16.27
N ARG A 15 -42.89 -0.63 16.36
CA ARG A 15 -42.99 -1.98 15.75
C ARG A 15 -43.10 -2.11 14.22
N GLU A 16 -43.70 -1.17 13.50
CA GLU A 16 -43.93 -1.22 12.05
C GLU A 16 -42.68 -0.87 11.23
N ASN A 17 -41.66 -0.29 11.87
CA ASN A 17 -40.39 0.08 11.24
C ASN A 17 -39.29 -1.00 11.36
N VAL A 18 -39.57 -2.13 12.02
CA VAL A 18 -38.53 -3.14 12.30
C VAL A 18 -38.12 -3.88 11.03
N GLU A 19 -39.08 -4.24 10.17
CA GLU A 19 -38.78 -4.96 8.93
C GLU A 19 -38.07 -4.06 7.91
N LEU A 20 -38.49 -2.80 7.79
CA LEU A 20 -37.83 -1.81 6.94
C LEU A 20 -36.40 -1.50 7.42
N THR A 21 -36.21 -1.37 8.74
CA THR A 21 -34.87 -1.18 9.33
C THR A 21 -33.99 -2.41 9.15
N ARG A 22 -34.56 -3.62 9.28
CA ARG A 22 -33.86 -4.89 9.02
C ARG A 22 -33.43 -4.99 7.56
N TYR A 23 -34.34 -4.76 6.63
CA TYR A 23 -34.05 -4.78 5.19
C TYR A 23 -32.96 -3.77 4.80
N LEU A 24 -33.03 -2.54 5.31
CA LEU A 24 -32.00 -1.52 5.05
C LEU A 24 -30.63 -1.91 5.61
N ARG A 25 -30.59 -2.54 6.79
CA ARG A 25 -29.33 -3.05 7.36
C ARG A 25 -28.76 -4.22 6.57
N GLU A 26 -29.60 -5.15 6.13
CA GLU A 26 -29.17 -6.28 5.28
C GLU A 26 -28.60 -5.79 3.95
N GLN A 27 -29.17 -4.73 3.37
CA GLN A 27 -28.61 -4.10 2.17
C GLN A 27 -27.28 -3.41 2.44
N GLU A 28 -27.18 -2.62 3.51
CA GLU A 28 -25.94 -1.94 3.90
C GLU A 28 -24.82 -2.94 4.20
N GLU A 29 -25.12 -4.04 4.90
CA GLU A 29 -24.19 -5.12 5.17
C GLU A 29 -23.75 -5.83 3.90
N ALA A 30 -24.67 -6.10 2.96
CA ALA A 30 -24.32 -6.70 1.67
C ALA A 30 -23.43 -5.78 0.82
N GLU A 31 -23.68 -4.47 0.83
CA GLU A 31 -22.84 -3.48 0.14
C GLU A 31 -21.44 -3.38 0.75
N LEU A 32 -21.35 -3.33 2.09
CA LEU A 32 -20.07 -3.31 2.79
C LEU A 32 -19.28 -4.61 2.57
N SER A 33 -19.94 -5.77 2.63
CA SER A 33 -19.31 -7.07 2.35
C SER A 33 -18.75 -7.10 0.94
N LYS A 34 -19.54 -6.66 -0.05
CA LYS A 34 -19.09 -6.61 -1.45
C LYS A 34 -17.89 -5.69 -1.63
N SER A 35 -17.95 -4.48 -1.05
CA SER A 35 -16.84 -3.51 -1.12
C SER A 35 -15.57 -4.06 -0.46
N PHE A 36 -15.72 -4.77 0.66
CA PHE A 36 -14.60 -5.43 1.33
C PHE A 36 -13.98 -6.52 0.45
N ASP A 37 -14.81 -7.41 -0.11
CA ASP A 37 -14.34 -8.51 -0.96
C ASP A 37 -13.59 -8.00 -2.21
N GLU A 38 -14.10 -6.94 -2.83
CA GLU A 38 -13.44 -6.27 -3.97
C GLU A 38 -12.09 -5.69 -3.56
N THR A 39 -12.05 -4.92 -2.47
CA THR A 39 -10.81 -4.33 -1.94
C THR A 39 -9.79 -5.40 -1.57
N TYR A 40 -10.24 -6.49 -0.94
CA TYR A 40 -9.38 -7.58 -0.51
C TYR A 40 -8.77 -8.32 -1.69
N ARG A 41 -9.58 -8.58 -2.72
CA ARG A 41 -9.13 -9.19 -3.96
C ARG A 41 -8.06 -8.34 -4.64
N ASP A 42 -8.29 -7.05 -4.78
CA ASP A 42 -7.33 -6.14 -5.42
C ASP A 42 -6.03 -6.05 -4.61
N PHE A 43 -6.12 -5.95 -3.28
CA PHE A 43 -4.98 -6.01 -2.38
C PHE A 43 -4.16 -7.31 -2.56
N GLU A 44 -4.83 -8.45 -2.63
CA GLU A 44 -4.19 -9.75 -2.81
C GLU A 44 -3.45 -9.84 -4.15
N ILE A 45 -4.07 -9.35 -5.24
CA ILE A 45 -3.45 -9.30 -6.56
C ILE A 45 -2.18 -8.46 -6.53
N LYS A 46 -2.23 -7.25 -5.97
CA LYS A 46 -1.06 -6.35 -5.88
C LYS A 46 0.07 -6.95 -5.04
N CYS A 47 -0.28 -7.59 -3.91
CA CYS A 47 0.70 -8.32 -3.11
C CYS A 47 1.38 -9.41 -3.92
N ARG A 48 0.59 -10.21 -4.64
CA ARG A 48 1.11 -11.29 -5.48
C ARG A 48 2.05 -10.75 -6.55
N GLU A 49 1.65 -9.69 -7.25
CA GLU A 49 2.47 -9.04 -8.28
C GLU A 49 3.82 -8.56 -7.72
N LEU A 50 3.80 -7.87 -6.57
CA LEU A 50 5.03 -7.40 -5.91
C LEU A 50 5.94 -8.58 -5.54
N PHE A 51 5.38 -9.60 -4.86
CA PHE A 51 6.16 -10.73 -4.37
C PHE A 51 6.63 -11.68 -5.47
N SER A 52 5.95 -11.72 -6.62
CA SER A 52 6.39 -12.46 -7.80
C SER A 52 7.32 -11.68 -8.72
N SER A 53 7.60 -10.40 -8.43
CA SER A 53 8.42 -9.58 -9.33
C SER A 53 9.90 -10.02 -9.31
N ASP A 54 10.47 -10.14 -10.52
CA ASP A 54 11.90 -10.41 -10.70
C ASP A 54 12.75 -9.29 -10.08
N ALA A 55 12.25 -8.06 -10.13
CA ALA A 55 12.91 -6.90 -9.53
C ALA A 55 13.09 -7.07 -8.03
N LEU A 56 12.02 -7.41 -7.28
CA LEU A 56 12.12 -7.62 -5.83
C LEU A 56 13.08 -8.77 -5.50
N THR A 57 13.02 -9.85 -6.28
CA THR A 57 13.93 -11.01 -6.12
C THR A 57 15.39 -10.61 -6.37
N GLY A 58 15.64 -9.80 -7.40
CA GLY A 58 16.97 -9.26 -7.71
C GLY A 58 17.50 -8.39 -6.57
N TYR A 59 16.72 -7.44 -6.06
CA TYR A 59 17.17 -6.59 -4.94
C TYR A 59 17.40 -7.39 -3.65
N LYS A 60 16.55 -8.39 -3.34
CA LYS A 60 16.81 -9.32 -2.24
C LYS A 60 18.14 -10.05 -2.43
N THR A 61 18.43 -10.50 -3.64
CA THR A 61 19.71 -11.16 -3.97
C THR A 61 20.90 -10.23 -3.80
N ILE A 62 20.81 -8.96 -4.22
CA ILE A 62 21.88 -7.96 -3.99
C ILE A 62 22.09 -7.76 -2.48
N ARG A 63 21.01 -7.57 -1.72
CA ARG A 63 21.09 -7.41 -0.26
C ARG A 63 21.82 -8.59 0.36
N ASP A 64 21.43 -9.81 0.02
CA ASP A 64 21.96 -11.01 0.67
C ASP A 64 23.40 -11.28 0.22
N LYS A 65 23.65 -11.33 -1.08
CA LYS A 65 24.95 -11.76 -1.61
C LYS A 65 26.00 -10.68 -1.56
N LEU A 66 25.64 -9.44 -1.88
CA LEU A 66 26.62 -8.35 -1.98
C LEU A 66 26.72 -7.59 -0.67
N ILE A 67 25.61 -7.10 -0.12
CA ILE A 67 25.64 -6.16 1.01
C ILE A 67 25.86 -6.89 2.34
N ALA A 68 25.08 -7.92 2.62
CA ALA A 68 25.08 -8.59 3.92
C ALA A 68 26.25 -9.57 4.06
N HIS A 69 26.57 -10.31 2.99
CA HIS A 69 27.54 -11.40 3.06
C HIS A 69 28.83 -11.15 2.29
N ASN A 70 28.92 -10.10 1.45
CA ASN A 70 30.09 -9.84 0.59
C ASN A 70 30.59 -11.13 -0.09
N GLU A 71 29.66 -11.90 -0.65
CA GLU A 71 29.87 -13.26 -1.13
C GLU A 71 30.97 -13.25 -2.21
N LEU A 72 32.07 -13.94 -1.92
CA LEU A 72 33.16 -14.20 -2.84
C LEU A 72 32.98 -15.58 -3.48
N ARG A 73 33.16 -15.64 -4.78
CA ARG A 73 33.10 -16.86 -5.59
C ARG A 73 34.42 -17.06 -6.30
N GLU A 74 34.91 -18.29 -6.30
CA GLU A 74 36.09 -18.65 -7.08
C GLU A 74 35.67 -18.85 -8.54
N VAL A 75 36.27 -18.07 -9.44
CA VAL A 75 36.09 -18.14 -10.89
C VAL A 75 37.47 -18.11 -11.52
N ASP A 76 37.82 -19.13 -12.30
CA ASP A 76 39.12 -19.27 -12.95
C ASP A 76 40.32 -19.09 -12.01
N GLY A 77 40.22 -19.62 -10.79
CA GLY A 77 41.28 -19.55 -9.76
C GLY A 77 41.42 -18.18 -9.08
N THR A 78 40.47 -17.26 -9.31
CA THR A 78 40.44 -15.93 -8.65
C THR A 78 39.13 -15.75 -7.88
N TYR A 79 39.19 -15.13 -6.70
CA TYR A 79 38.00 -14.77 -5.94
C TYR A 79 37.41 -13.46 -6.47
N THR A 80 36.14 -13.51 -6.87
CA THR A 80 35.39 -12.37 -7.39
C THR A 80 34.05 -12.23 -6.66
N PHE A 81 33.53 -11.01 -6.57
CA PHE A 81 32.20 -10.78 -6.02
C PHE A 81 31.11 -11.32 -6.96
N PHE A 82 29.93 -11.58 -6.38
CA PHE A 82 28.75 -11.91 -7.17
C PHE A 82 28.49 -10.87 -8.27
N ASP A 83 28.38 -11.33 -9.52
CA ASP A 83 28.06 -10.47 -10.66
C ASP A 83 26.58 -10.06 -10.65
N ILE A 84 26.31 -8.81 -10.25
CA ILE A 84 24.94 -8.28 -10.21
C ILE A 84 24.28 -8.15 -11.59
N LYS A 85 25.06 -8.16 -12.69
CA LYS A 85 24.51 -8.00 -14.04
C LYS A 85 23.60 -9.15 -14.43
N VAL A 86 23.80 -10.34 -13.86
CA VAL A 86 22.94 -11.50 -14.13
C VAL A 86 21.51 -11.32 -13.62
N LEU A 87 21.28 -10.35 -12.74
CA LEU A 87 19.95 -10.06 -12.18
C LEU A 87 19.08 -9.21 -13.12
N ASN A 88 19.65 -8.66 -14.20
CA ASN A 88 18.95 -7.85 -15.21
C ASN A 88 18.08 -6.72 -14.62
N LEU A 89 18.50 -6.15 -13.47
CA LEU A 89 17.84 -5.01 -12.85
C LEU A 89 18.10 -3.77 -13.70
N LYS A 90 17.05 -2.98 -13.94
CA LYS A 90 17.12 -1.72 -14.67
C LYS A 90 17.00 -0.56 -13.69
N TYR A 91 17.56 0.57 -14.09
CA TYR A 91 17.33 1.84 -13.41
C TYR A 91 15.82 2.16 -13.42
N GLY A 92 15.27 2.55 -12.28
CA GLY A 92 13.82 2.80 -12.11
C GLY A 92 13.05 1.60 -11.56
N ASN A 93 13.62 0.39 -11.51
CA ASN A 93 12.97 -0.75 -10.87
C ASN A 93 12.75 -0.50 -9.37
N GLU A 94 13.63 0.23 -8.71
CA GLU A 94 13.46 0.64 -7.31
C GLU A 94 12.23 1.52 -7.12
N ARG A 95 12.02 2.50 -8.02
CA ARG A 95 10.86 3.39 -7.96
C ARG A 95 9.56 2.61 -8.18
N MET A 96 9.54 1.74 -9.18
CA MET A 96 8.40 0.86 -9.45
C MET A 96 8.04 0.01 -8.21
N LEU A 97 9.03 -0.59 -7.54
CA LEU A 97 8.78 -1.39 -6.33
C LEU A 97 8.23 -0.55 -5.17
N LEU A 98 8.70 0.70 -5.02
CA LEU A 98 8.18 1.63 -4.01
C LEU A 98 6.72 2.03 -4.32
N GLU A 99 6.40 2.31 -5.59
CA GLU A 99 5.05 2.62 -6.04
C GLU A 99 4.09 1.43 -5.79
N MET A 100 4.50 0.20 -6.13
CA MET A 100 3.71 -1.00 -5.82
C MET A 100 3.51 -1.20 -4.31
N THR A 101 4.54 -0.93 -3.50
CA THR A 101 4.46 -1.04 -2.04
C THR A 101 3.47 -0.02 -1.46
N ARG A 102 3.48 1.22 -1.99
CA ARG A 102 2.53 2.27 -1.61
C ARG A 102 1.09 1.82 -1.84
N GLU A 103 0.79 1.25 -3.00
CA GLU A 103 -0.55 0.78 -3.32
C GLU A 103 -1.02 -0.38 -2.42
N ILE A 104 -0.10 -1.25 -1.98
CA ILE A 104 -0.40 -2.32 -1.02
C ILE A 104 -0.75 -1.73 0.35
N ILE A 105 0.00 -0.73 0.81
CA ILE A 105 -0.28 -0.04 2.07
C ILE A 105 -1.66 0.63 2.02
N ASP A 106 -1.99 1.29 0.90
CA ASP A 106 -3.32 1.90 0.70
C ASP A 106 -4.45 0.86 0.74
N GLY A 107 -4.24 -0.28 0.09
CA GLY A 107 -5.18 -1.39 0.14
C GLY A 107 -5.38 -1.93 1.55
N LEU A 108 -4.28 -2.07 2.32
CA LEU A 108 -4.33 -2.52 3.70
C LEU A 108 -5.06 -1.52 4.60
N ASP A 109 -4.78 -0.23 4.48
CA ASP A 109 -5.47 0.81 5.23
C ASP A 109 -6.96 0.87 4.89
N SER A 110 -7.31 0.69 3.62
CA SER A 110 -8.70 0.60 3.16
C SER A 110 -9.41 -0.61 3.77
N LEU A 111 -8.75 -1.78 3.84
CA LEU A 111 -9.32 -2.98 4.46
C LEU A 111 -9.53 -2.84 5.97
N VAL A 112 -8.57 -2.25 6.67
CA VAL A 112 -8.59 -2.18 8.14
C VAL A 112 -9.48 -1.05 8.64
N ARG A 113 -9.49 0.09 7.95
CA ARG A 113 -10.11 1.33 8.44
C ARG A 113 -11.30 1.80 7.60
N ASN A 114 -11.53 1.18 6.44
CA ASN A 114 -12.46 1.68 5.42
C ASN A 114 -12.18 3.17 5.09
N SER A 115 -10.90 3.52 5.00
CA SER A 115 -10.43 4.88 4.77
C SER A 115 -9.23 4.91 3.85
N PHE A 116 -9.12 5.96 3.05
CA PHE A 116 -7.95 6.21 2.21
C PHE A 116 -6.86 6.93 2.99
N PHE A 117 -5.59 6.57 2.74
CA PHE A 117 -4.44 7.26 3.33
C PHE A 117 -4.11 8.54 2.55
N ALA A 118 -3.95 9.66 3.27
CA ALA A 118 -3.64 10.95 2.67
C ALA A 118 -2.12 11.13 2.48
N TRP A 119 -1.57 10.50 1.44
CA TRP A 119 -0.13 10.55 1.16
C TRP A 119 0.42 11.95 0.99
N ASP A 120 -0.29 12.86 0.33
CA ASP A 120 0.20 14.21 0.09
C ASP A 120 0.46 14.94 1.40
N SER A 121 -0.48 14.84 2.35
CA SER A 121 -0.30 15.38 3.70
C SER A 121 0.86 14.71 4.44
N PHE A 122 1.02 13.37 4.30
CA PHE A 122 2.17 12.68 4.89
C PHE A 122 3.50 13.19 4.34
N PHE A 123 3.61 13.38 3.02
CA PHE A 123 4.81 13.89 2.38
C PHE A 123 5.08 15.35 2.75
N GLU A 124 4.06 16.20 2.82
CA GLU A 124 4.20 17.59 3.30
C GLU A 124 4.84 17.63 4.70
N PHE A 125 4.32 16.84 5.65
CA PHE A 125 4.87 16.78 7.00
C PHE A 125 6.31 16.24 7.04
N GLN A 126 6.60 15.17 6.28
CA GLN A 126 7.94 14.61 6.21
C GLN A 126 8.94 15.58 5.57
N THR A 127 8.55 16.28 4.51
CA THR A 127 9.37 17.32 3.88
C THR A 127 9.67 18.43 4.88
N GLU A 128 8.66 18.89 5.63
CA GLU A 128 8.86 19.90 6.67
C GLU A 128 9.85 19.44 7.74
N ASP A 129 9.71 18.20 8.23
CA ASP A 129 10.60 17.64 9.25
C ASP A 129 12.04 17.48 8.76
N VAL A 130 12.22 17.01 7.53
CA VAL A 130 13.55 16.85 6.90
C VAL A 130 14.19 18.22 6.67
N CYS A 131 13.44 19.21 6.16
CA CYS A 131 13.91 20.58 5.99
C CYS A 131 14.36 21.19 7.32
N LYS A 132 13.56 21.02 8.38
CA LYS A 132 13.93 21.45 9.74
C LYS A 132 15.19 20.75 10.26
N PHE A 133 15.28 19.44 10.08
CA PHE A 133 16.40 18.65 10.58
C PHE A 133 17.73 19.06 9.92
N TRP A 134 17.73 19.24 8.59
CA TRP A 134 18.92 19.60 7.83
C TRP A 134 19.16 21.11 7.72
N ALA A 135 18.26 21.93 8.26
CA ALA A 135 18.28 23.39 8.13
C ALA A 135 18.33 23.87 6.66
N ILE A 136 17.55 23.22 5.80
CA ILE A 136 17.36 23.57 4.39
C ILE A 136 15.93 24.03 4.14
N GLU A 137 15.70 24.81 3.08
CA GLU A 137 14.35 25.34 2.78
C GLU A 137 13.50 24.34 1.99
N THR A 138 14.09 23.57 1.07
CA THR A 138 13.38 22.64 0.17
C THR A 138 14.20 21.39 -0.13
N ILE A 139 13.51 20.30 -0.47
CA ILE A 139 14.10 19.07 -1.04
C ILE A 139 13.81 19.10 -2.54
N GLU A 140 14.86 19.20 -3.36
CA GLU A 140 14.75 19.09 -4.84
C GLU A 140 14.59 17.64 -5.30
#